data_AF-A0A662W9Z1-F1
#
_entry.id   AF-A0A662W9Z1-F1
#
_cell.length_a   1.000
_cell.length_b   1.000
_cell.length_c   1.000
_cell.angle_alpha   90.00
_cell.angle_beta   90.00
_cell.angle_gamma   90.00
#
_symmetry.space_group_name_H-M   'P 1'
#
loop_
_entity.id
_entity.type
_entity.pdbx_description
1 polymer ?
#
loop_
_entity_poly.entity_id
_entity_poly.type
_entity_poly.pdbx_seq_one_letter_code
_entity_poly.pdbx_strand_id
1 'polypeptide(L)'
;MPYYIGVILGEDRLEKIKGTPLEEKIQDLFGGALKFLVVEVPDDKADKILKAFDRARIDSRGYIEDVPVAFRRAVVEGIAKEKSWDIVDRV
;
A
#
# COMPACT_ATOMS: atom_id res chain seq x y z
N MET A 1 13.19 6.28 -8.28
CA MET A 1 11.95 7.09 -8.49
C MET A 1 10.95 6.46 -7.54
N PRO A 2 10.30 7.19 -6.63
CA PRO A 2 9.53 6.54 -5.57
C PRO A 2 8.44 5.64 -6.19
N TYR A 3 8.45 4.37 -5.81
CA TYR A 3 7.41 3.41 -6.22
C TYR A 3 6.31 3.39 -5.17
N TYR A 4 5.11 3.01 -5.59
CA TYR A 4 3.94 3.04 -4.71
C TYR A 4 3.15 1.75 -4.77
N ILE A 5 2.54 1.37 -3.65
CA ILE A 5 1.43 0.43 -3.64
C ILE A 5 0.22 1.13 -3.09
N GLY A 6 -0.84 1.10 -3.89
CA GLY A 6 -2.14 1.60 -3.52
C GLY A 6 -2.97 0.55 -2.81
N VAL A 7 -3.59 0.90 -1.70
CA VAL A 7 -4.55 0.03 -1.05
C VAL A 7 -5.87 0.71 -0.74
N ILE A 8 -6.96 0.09 -1.18
CA ILE A 8 -8.32 0.48 -0.80
C ILE A 8 -8.58 0.07 0.65
N LEU A 9 -9.05 1.03 1.42
CA LEU A 9 -9.42 0.86 2.81
C LEU A 9 -10.95 0.79 2.92
N GLY A 10 -11.46 -0.35 3.36
CA GLY A 10 -12.84 -0.48 3.85
C GLY A 10 -12.96 0.04 5.30
N GLU A 11 -14.18 0.08 5.81
CA GLU A 11 -14.47 0.56 7.17
C GLU A 11 -13.65 -0.18 8.24
N ASP A 12 -13.58 -1.51 8.15
CA ASP A 12 -12.84 -2.38 9.07
C ASP A 12 -11.33 -2.04 9.15
N ARG A 13 -10.76 -1.62 8.02
CA ARG A 13 -9.33 -1.25 7.91
C ARG A 13 -9.09 0.17 8.34
N LEU A 14 -10.02 1.08 8.06
CA LEU A 14 -9.98 2.46 8.53
C LEU A 14 -9.98 2.52 10.05
N GLU A 15 -10.82 1.73 10.71
CA GLU A 15 -10.85 1.65 12.17
C GLU A 15 -9.51 1.20 12.76
N LYS A 16 -8.82 0.25 12.12
CA LYS A 16 -7.54 -0.29 12.60
C LYS A 16 -6.39 0.71 12.53
N ILE A 17 -6.44 1.66 11.60
CA ILE A 17 -5.40 2.70 11.44
C ILE A 17 -5.77 4.02 12.11
N LYS A 18 -6.94 4.10 12.75
CA LYS A 18 -7.38 5.28 13.51
C LYS A 18 -6.46 5.53 14.71
N GLY A 19 -6.17 6.79 14.98
CA GLY A 19 -5.20 7.28 15.95
C GLY A 19 -3.74 7.10 15.54
N THR A 20 -3.44 6.79 14.26
CA THR A 20 -2.06 6.61 13.78
C THR A 20 -1.66 7.73 12.80
N PRO A 21 -0.36 8.02 12.63
CA PRO A 21 0.11 8.98 11.63
C PRO A 21 -0.26 8.62 10.17
N LEU A 22 -0.75 7.39 9.93
CA LEU A 22 -1.15 6.92 8.61
C LEU A 22 -2.46 7.57 8.14
N GLU A 23 -3.28 8.10 9.05
CA GLU A 23 -4.52 8.80 8.69
C GLU A 23 -4.25 9.99 7.77
N GLU A 24 -3.16 10.72 8.01
CA GLU A 24 -2.77 11.89 7.21
C GLU A 24 -2.40 11.53 5.76
N LYS A 25 -2.16 10.25 5.49
CA LYS A 25 -1.81 9.73 4.15
C LYS A 25 -2.99 9.10 3.41
N ILE A 26 -4.17 9.07 4.03
CA ILE A 26 -5.39 8.57 3.38
C ILE A 26 -5.84 9.61 2.35
N GLN A 27 -6.10 9.13 1.14
CA GLN A 27 -6.65 9.90 0.05
C GLN A 27 -8.08 9.47 -0.24
N ASP A 28 -8.88 10.43 -0.68
CA ASP A 28 -10.24 10.21 -1.12
C ASP A 28 -10.27 9.98 -2.62
N LEU A 29 -10.82 8.84 -3.02
CA LEU A 29 -11.12 8.53 -4.41
C LEU A 29 -12.63 8.67 -4.65
N PHE A 30 -12.99 9.07 -5.87
CA PHE A 30 -14.38 9.22 -6.30
C PHE A 30 -15.23 10.09 -5.36
N GLY A 31 -14.69 11.25 -4.95
CA GLY A 31 -15.40 12.18 -4.07
C GLY A 31 -15.58 11.67 -2.64
N GLY A 32 -14.72 10.76 -2.18
CA GLY A 32 -14.74 10.21 -0.82
C GLY A 32 -15.50 8.88 -0.70
N ALA A 33 -16.05 8.37 -1.80
CA ALA A 33 -16.72 7.07 -1.82
C ALA A 33 -15.76 5.91 -1.54
N LEU A 34 -14.47 6.07 -1.86
CA LEU A 34 -13.42 5.12 -1.49
C LEU A 34 -12.28 5.84 -0.77
N LYS A 35 -11.80 5.22 0.30
CA LYS A 35 -10.58 5.65 0.99
C LYS A 35 -9.41 4.83 0.48
N PHE A 36 -8.28 5.49 0.26
CA PHE A 36 -7.12 4.91 -0.38
C PHE A 36 -5.85 5.29 0.37
N LEU A 37 -5.05 4.31 0.75
CA LEU A 37 -3.74 4.52 1.33
C LEU A 37 -2.69 4.33 0.25
N VAL A 38 -1.90 5.37 0.02
CA VAL A 38 -0.68 5.27 -0.78
C VAL A 38 0.42 4.82 0.15
N VAL A 39 1.15 3.77 -0.23
CA VAL A 39 2.32 3.25 0.51
C VAL A 39 3.53 3.40 -0.38
N GLU A 40 4.55 4.15 0.07
CA GLU A 40 5.80 4.26 -0.67
C GLU A 40 6.64 2.99 -0.50
N VAL A 41 7.24 2.56 -1.60
CA VAL A 41 8.02 1.32 -1.70
C VAL A 41 9.45 1.67 -2.16
N PRO A 42 10.45 1.51 -1.30
CA PRO A 42 11.87 1.51 -1.67
C PRO A 42 12.20 0.72 -2.94
N ASP A 43 13.15 1.23 -3.72
CA ASP A 43 13.57 0.67 -5.01
C ASP A 43 13.98 -0.81 -4.92
N ASP A 44 14.67 -1.22 -3.84
CA ASP A 44 15.14 -2.61 -3.65
C ASP A 44 13.98 -3.59 -3.42
N LYS A 45 12.90 -3.13 -2.77
CA LYS A 45 11.70 -3.94 -2.52
C LYS A 45 10.78 -3.96 -3.74
N ALA A 46 10.68 -2.84 -4.46
CA ALA A 46 9.98 -2.79 -5.74
C ALA A 46 10.56 -3.82 -6.73
N ASP A 47 11.88 -3.89 -6.85
CA ASP A 47 12.57 -4.88 -7.69
C ASP A 47 12.25 -6.33 -7.26
N LYS A 48 12.24 -6.61 -5.94
CA LYS A 48 11.85 -7.93 -5.42
C LYS A 48 10.40 -8.29 -5.76
N ILE A 49 9.47 -7.34 -5.62
CA ILE A 49 8.05 -7.55 -5.93
C ILE A 49 7.86 -7.86 -7.41
N LEU A 50 8.50 -7.10 -8.30
CA LEU A 50 8.42 -7.30 -9.75
C LEU A 50 9.02 -8.65 -10.19
N LYS A 51 10.10 -9.08 -9.53
CA LYS A 51 10.70 -10.41 -9.77
C LYS A 51 9.87 -11.56 -9.22
N ALA A 52 9.13 -11.34 -8.14
CA ALA A 52 8.33 -12.38 -7.48
C ALA A 52 6.98 -12.63 -8.17
N PHE A 53 6.45 -11.63 -8.88
CA PHE A 53 5.13 -11.70 -9.49
C PHE A 53 5.21 -11.38 -10.98
N ASP A 54 5.14 -12.39 -11.83
CA ASP A 54 5.30 -12.27 -13.30
C ASP A 54 4.39 -11.24 -13.98
N ARG A 55 3.22 -10.97 -13.39
CA ARG A 55 2.25 -10.01 -13.91
C ARG A 55 2.42 -8.60 -13.35
N ALA A 56 3.20 -8.44 -12.28
CA ALA A 56 3.37 -7.15 -11.64
C ALA A 56 4.07 -6.18 -12.60
N ARG A 57 3.60 -4.94 -12.60
CA ARG A 57 4.14 -3.88 -13.45
C ARG A 57 4.08 -2.54 -12.74
N ILE A 58 4.85 -1.60 -13.24
CA ILE A 58 4.79 -0.20 -12.79
C ILE A 58 3.91 0.58 -13.77
N ASP A 59 2.88 1.28 -13.25
CA ASP A 59 2.08 2.20 -14.03
C ASP A 59 2.84 3.52 -14.31
N SER A 60 2.27 4.40 -15.13
CA SER A 60 2.91 5.68 -15.50
C SER A 60 3.10 6.65 -14.33
N ARG A 61 2.53 6.37 -13.16
CA ARG A 61 2.60 7.19 -11.94
C ARG A 61 3.48 6.54 -10.87
N GLY A 62 4.12 5.41 -11.16
CA GLY A 62 4.99 4.70 -10.23
C GLY A 62 4.28 3.66 -9.35
N TYR A 63 3.00 3.35 -9.59
CA TYR A 63 2.30 2.33 -8.82
C TYR A 63 2.64 0.93 -9.29
N ILE A 64 2.97 0.05 -8.34
CA ILE A 64 3.10 -1.38 -8.56
C ILE A 64 1.70 -1.99 -8.61
N GLU A 65 1.29 -2.34 -9.82
CA GLU A 65 -0.02 -2.88 -10.17
C GLU A 65 0.07 -4.38 -10.53
N ASP A 66 -1.09 -5.02 -10.70
CA ASP A 66 -1.22 -6.42 -11.11
C ASP A 66 -0.54 -7.45 -10.18
N VAL A 67 -0.30 -7.06 -8.92
CA VAL A 67 0.10 -7.96 -7.82
C VAL A 67 -1.07 -8.80 -7.30
N PRO A 68 -0.82 -9.98 -6.69
CA PRO A 68 -1.87 -10.78 -6.08
C PRO A 68 -2.67 -10.02 -5.02
N VAL A 69 -3.98 -10.26 -4.96
CA VAL A 69 -4.87 -9.67 -3.95
C VAL A 69 -4.39 -9.98 -2.53
N ALA A 70 -3.88 -11.20 -2.30
CA ALA A 70 -3.32 -11.61 -1.01
C ALA A 70 -2.14 -10.74 -0.58
N PHE A 71 -1.29 -10.31 -1.52
CA PHE A 71 -0.15 -9.44 -1.23
C PHE A 71 -0.62 -8.07 -0.74
N ARG A 72 -1.60 -7.45 -1.42
CA ARG A 72 -2.19 -6.16 -0.98
C ARG A 72 -2.82 -6.26 0.41
N ARG A 73 -3.46 -7.40 0.73
CA ARG A 73 -4.01 -7.65 2.07
C ARG A 73 -2.91 -7.70 3.13
N ALA A 74 -1.84 -8.44 2.88
CA ALA A 74 -0.71 -8.56 3.79
C ALA A 74 -0.04 -7.20 4.06
N VAL A 75 0.09 -6.35 3.03
CA VAL A 75 0.61 -4.98 3.19
C VAL A 75 -0.25 -4.18 4.18
N VAL A 76 -1.59 -4.19 4.03
CA VAL A 76 -2.49 -3.49 4.95
C VAL A 76 -2.42 -4.04 6.36
N GLU A 77 -2.39 -5.36 6.50
CA GLU A 77 -2.34 -6.01 7.80
C GLU A 77 -1.04 -5.70 8.53
N GLY A 78 0.10 -5.68 7.81
CA GLY A 78 1.36 -5.19 8.32
C GLY A 78 1.24 -3.74 8.81
N ILE A 79 0.66 -2.86 8.00
CA ILE A 79 0.45 -1.44 8.29
C ILE A 79 -0.39 -1.24 9.54
N ALA A 80 -1.52 -1.94 9.63
CA ALA A 80 -2.41 -1.89 10.78
C ALA A 80 -1.74 -2.42 12.06
N LYS A 81 -0.94 -3.48 11.96
CA LYS A 81 -0.27 -4.10 13.11
C LYS A 81 0.86 -3.25 13.66
N GLU A 82 1.73 -2.74 12.78
CA GLU A 82 2.90 -1.97 13.18
C GLU A 82 2.55 -0.50 13.46
N LYS A 83 1.38 -0.02 12.97
CA LYS A 83 0.94 1.39 13.08
C LYS A 83 1.99 2.39 12.58
N SER A 84 2.85 1.95 11.68
CA SER A 84 4.04 2.66 11.22
C SER A 84 4.22 2.47 9.72
N TRP A 85 4.90 3.44 9.10
CA TRP A 85 5.20 3.52 7.68
C TRP A 85 6.36 2.61 7.25
N ASP A 86 7.27 2.27 8.18
CA ASP A 86 8.53 1.56 7.91
C ASP A 86 8.39 0.04 7.75
N ILE A 87 7.31 -0.42 7.13
CA ILE A 87 7.10 -1.86 6.89
C ILE A 87 7.94 -2.35 5.74
N VAL A 88 8.23 -1.48 4.77
CA VAL A 88 8.99 -1.88 3.59
C VAL A 88 10.44 -2.23 3.94
N ASP A 89 10.98 -1.74 5.06
CA ASP A 89 12.29 -2.19 5.56
C ASP A 89 12.32 -3.65 6.02
N ARG A 90 11.16 -4.23 6.39
CA ARG A 90 11.10 -5.51 7.13
C ARG A 90 10.48 -6.69 6.38
N VAL A 91 9.88 -6.48 5.19
CA VAL A 91 9.34 -7.56 4.33
C VAL A 91 10.27 -7.91 3.18
#